data_AF-A0A511J7U7-F1
#
_entry.id   AF-A0A511J7U7-F1
#
_cell.length_a   1.000
_cell.length_b   1.000
_cell.length_c   1.000
_cell.angle_alpha   90.00
_cell.angle_beta   90.00
_cell.angle_gamma   90.00
#
_symmetry.space_group_name_H-M   'P 1'
#
loop_
_entity.id
_entity.type
_entity.pdbx_description
1 polymer ?
#
loop_
_entity_poly.entity_id
_entity_poly.type
_entity_poly.pdbx_seq_one_letter_code
_entity_poly.pdbx_strand_id
1 'polypeptide(L)'
;MNERLGILKSDERDLLRETEPARMELLDEDDLIALHTRVRRARKKYQKNYRRQGAEGVQEHGGRGVSRPKNTRAAQKAEIFEDALADVSDRLAVLARAAAEELKQERLAAAQAARSAGPDSVGRSAESSGAGVAREHRQTTGGAKRNASSQAAGARRQAARDGR
;
A
#
# COMPACT_ATOMS: atom_id res chain seq x y z
N MET A 1 -8.24 -21.68 12.10
CA MET A 1 -8.25 -22.40 10.81
C MET A 1 -8.90 -23.80 10.87
N ASN A 2 -8.67 -24.63 11.90
CA ASN A 2 -8.98 -26.07 11.83
C ASN A 2 -10.44 -26.51 12.02
N GLU A 3 -11.28 -25.71 12.69
CA GLU A 3 -12.60 -26.18 13.15
C GLU A 3 -13.66 -26.31 12.03
N ARG A 4 -13.35 -25.86 10.80
CA ARG A 4 -14.32 -25.81 9.68
C ARG A 4 -13.90 -26.59 8.43
N LEU A 5 -12.80 -27.35 8.48
CA LEU A 5 -12.29 -28.07 7.29
C LEU A 5 -13.23 -29.19 6.80
N GLY A 6 -14.11 -29.71 7.66
CA GLY A 6 -15.05 -30.79 7.32
C GLY A 6 -16.10 -30.43 6.27
N ILE A 7 -16.32 -29.15 5.98
CA ILE A 7 -17.28 -28.71 4.95
C ILE A 7 -16.68 -28.70 3.54
N LEU A 8 -15.34 -28.79 3.45
CA LEU A 8 -14.60 -28.61 2.21
C LEU A 8 -14.50 -29.92 1.43
N LYS A 9 -14.52 -29.80 0.11
CA LYS A 9 -14.23 -30.90 -0.81
C LYS A 9 -12.73 -31.20 -0.84
N SER A 10 -12.34 -32.32 -1.47
CA SER A 10 -10.92 -32.70 -1.56
C SER A 10 -10.08 -31.65 -2.29
N ASP A 11 -10.52 -31.21 -3.47
CA ASP A 11 -9.89 -30.16 -4.27
C ASP A 11 -9.75 -28.83 -3.50
N GLU A 12 -10.77 -28.47 -2.73
CA GLU A 12 -10.74 -27.28 -1.88
C GLU A 12 -9.74 -27.41 -0.72
N ARG A 13 -9.64 -28.59 -0.12
CA ARG A 13 -8.64 -28.86 0.93
C ARG A 13 -7.22 -28.86 0.37
N ASP A 14 -7.04 -29.42 -0.82
CA ASP A 14 -5.74 -29.42 -1.49
C ASP A 14 -5.29 -27.99 -1.80
N LEU A 15 -6.19 -27.13 -2.27
CA LEU A 15 -5.91 -25.70 -2.48
C LEU A 15 -5.53 -24.98 -1.17
N LEU A 16 -6.18 -25.29 -0.04
CA LEU A 16 -5.79 -24.71 1.25
C LEU A 16 -4.47 -25.24 1.79
N ARG A 17 -4.08 -26.47 1.45
CA ARG A 17 -2.74 -26.96 1.79
C ARG A 17 -1.67 -26.14 1.09
N GLU A 18 -1.90 -25.73 -0.15
CA GLU A 18 -0.97 -24.86 -0.87
C GLU A 18 -0.77 -23.50 -0.19
N THR A 19 -1.74 -23.01 0.59
CA THR A 19 -1.63 -21.76 1.36
C THR A 19 -1.01 -21.97 2.75
N GLU A 20 -0.51 -23.16 3.08
CA GLU A 20 0.21 -23.39 4.33
C GLU A 20 1.53 -22.60 4.33
N PRO A 21 1.92 -21.94 5.43
CA PRO A 21 3.12 -21.11 5.49
C PRO A 21 4.39 -21.80 4.98
N ALA A 22 4.63 -23.03 5.42
CA ALA A 22 5.80 -23.83 5.02
C ALA A 22 5.85 -24.13 3.51
N ARG A 23 4.70 -24.16 2.82
CA ARG A 23 4.66 -24.35 1.36
C ARG A 23 4.83 -23.03 0.63
N MET A 24 4.17 -21.97 1.11
CA MET A 24 4.30 -20.63 0.53
C MET A 24 5.72 -20.07 0.63
N GLU A 25 6.50 -20.51 1.62
CA GLU A 25 7.92 -20.17 1.74
C GLU A 25 8.77 -20.69 0.57
N LEU A 26 8.34 -21.77 -0.08
CA LEU A 26 9.04 -22.39 -1.21
C LEU A 26 8.65 -21.78 -2.57
N LEU A 27 7.66 -20.89 -2.59
CA LEU A 27 7.14 -20.27 -3.80
C LEU A 27 7.83 -18.94 -4.06
N ASP A 28 8.06 -18.64 -5.34
CA ASP A 28 8.49 -17.32 -5.80
C ASP A 28 7.28 -16.36 -5.95
N GLU A 29 7.56 -15.13 -6.41
CA GLU A 29 6.54 -14.09 -6.55
C GLU A 29 5.45 -14.47 -7.56
N ASP A 30 5.83 -15.04 -8.71
CA ASP A 30 4.91 -15.41 -9.78
C ASP A 30 4.00 -16.58 -9.37
N ASP A 31 4.57 -17.58 -8.70
CA ASP A 31 3.83 -18.71 -8.15
C ASP A 31 2.84 -18.25 -7.07
N LEU A 32 3.22 -17.30 -6.22
CA LEU A 32 2.32 -16.70 -5.23
C LEU A 32 1.19 -15.89 -5.88
N ILE A 33 1.45 -15.16 -6.97
CA ILE A 33 0.41 -14.47 -7.75
C ILE A 33 -0.58 -15.48 -8.35
N ALA A 34 -0.07 -16.61 -8.86
CA ALA A 34 -0.89 -17.68 -9.39
C ALA A 34 -1.76 -18.33 -8.29
N LEU A 35 -1.17 -18.62 -7.12
CA LEU A 35 -1.88 -19.12 -5.94
C LEU A 35 -2.97 -18.14 -5.49
N HIS A 36 -2.62 -16.86 -5.31
CA HIS A 36 -3.56 -15.79 -4.95
C HIS A 36 -4.76 -15.74 -5.91
N THR A 37 -4.50 -15.85 -7.22
CA THR A 37 -5.57 -15.86 -8.23
C THR A 37 -6.51 -17.06 -8.08
N ARG A 38 -5.98 -18.25 -7.81
CA ARG A 38 -6.78 -19.48 -7.60
C ARG A 38 -7.63 -19.38 -6.34
N VAL A 39 -7.05 -18.95 -5.22
CA VAL A 39 -7.77 -18.74 -3.94
C VAL A 39 -8.88 -17.69 -4.10
N ARG A 40 -8.57 -16.55 -4.75
CA ARG A 40 -9.56 -15.49 -5.01
C ARG A 40 -10.73 -15.99 -5.86
N ARG A 41 -10.48 -16.86 -6.85
CA ARG A 41 -11.55 -17.48 -7.67
C ARG A 41 -12.43 -18.39 -6.81
N ALA A 42 -11.85 -19.19 -5.92
CA ALA A 42 -12.60 -20.03 -4.98
C ALA A 42 -13.46 -19.20 -4.03
N ARG A 43 -12.91 -18.14 -3.43
CA ARG A 43 -13.65 -17.18 -2.59
C ARG A 43 -14.82 -16.55 -3.34
N LYS A 44 -14.60 -16.05 -4.56
CA LYS A 44 -15.64 -15.44 -5.41
C LYS A 44 -16.75 -16.43 -5.75
N LYS A 45 -16.41 -17.69 -6.03
CA LYS A 45 -17.38 -18.77 -6.29
C LYS A 45 -18.33 -18.95 -5.11
N TYR A 46 -17.80 -19.08 -3.89
CA TYR A 46 -18.64 -19.32 -2.70
C TYR A 46 -19.43 -18.08 -2.29
N GLN A 47 -18.85 -16.88 -2.43
CA GLN A 47 -19.60 -15.64 -2.23
C GLN A 47 -20.78 -15.52 -3.22
N LYS A 48 -20.58 -15.86 -4.50
CA LYS A 48 -21.66 -15.84 -5.50
C LYS A 48 -22.73 -16.88 -5.18
N ASN A 49 -22.34 -18.10 -4.81
CA ASN A 49 -23.28 -19.15 -4.42
C ASN A 49 -24.11 -18.75 -3.21
N TYR A 50 -23.47 -18.19 -2.17
CA TYR A 50 -24.16 -17.65 -1.00
C TYR A 50 -25.21 -16.62 -1.40
N ARG A 51 -24.84 -15.63 -2.23
CA ARG A 51 -25.78 -14.59 -2.69
C ARG A 51 -26.93 -15.16 -3.51
N ARG A 52 -26.65 -16.10 -4.42
CA ARG A 52 -27.67 -16.71 -5.29
C ARG A 52 -28.68 -17.53 -4.50
N GLN A 53 -28.21 -18.45 -3.65
CA GLN A 53 -29.06 -19.28 -2.81
C GLN A 53 -29.87 -18.44 -1.81
N GLY A 54 -29.28 -17.35 -1.31
CA GLY A 54 -30.01 -16.38 -0.48
C GLY A 54 -31.20 -15.76 -1.23
N ALA A 55 -31.04 -15.44 -2.52
CA ALA A 55 -32.11 -14.88 -3.36
C ALA A 55 -33.18 -15.92 -3.73
N GLU A 56 -32.78 -17.13 -4.12
CA GLU A 56 -33.69 -18.27 -4.39
C GLU A 56 -34.57 -18.57 -3.16
N GLY A 57 -33.98 -18.64 -1.98
CA GLY A 57 -34.72 -18.88 -0.74
C GLY A 57 -35.69 -17.75 -0.36
N VAL A 58 -35.51 -16.51 -0.83
CA VAL A 58 -36.53 -15.46 -0.63
C VAL A 58 -37.78 -15.75 -1.46
N GLN A 59 -37.60 -16.22 -2.69
CA GLN A 59 -38.73 -16.59 -3.55
C GLN A 59 -39.50 -17.78 -2.96
N GLU A 60 -38.80 -18.74 -2.36
CA GLU A 60 -39.40 -19.96 -1.80
C GLU A 60 -40.02 -19.75 -0.40
N HIS A 61 -39.41 -18.94 0.45
CA HIS A 61 -39.78 -18.85 1.88
C HIS A 61 -40.33 -17.48 2.30
N GLY A 62 -40.58 -16.58 1.34
CA GLY A 62 -41.33 -15.33 1.57
C GLY A 62 -40.58 -14.24 2.34
N GLY A 63 -39.28 -14.40 2.63
CA GLY A 63 -38.53 -13.36 3.32
C GLY A 63 -37.03 -13.66 3.54
N ARG A 64 -36.22 -12.59 3.57
CA ARG A 64 -34.76 -12.67 3.77
C ARG A 64 -34.36 -13.23 5.14
N GLY A 65 -35.16 -13.00 6.17
CA GLY A 65 -34.89 -13.50 7.53
C GLY A 65 -35.04 -15.02 7.65
N VAL A 66 -36.01 -15.59 6.93
CA VAL A 66 -36.34 -17.03 6.97
C VAL A 66 -35.44 -17.84 6.05
N SER A 67 -34.95 -17.26 4.95
CA SER A 67 -34.08 -17.96 3.98
C SER A 67 -32.61 -18.05 4.40
N ARG A 68 -32.14 -17.15 5.28
CA ARG A 68 -30.74 -17.02 5.71
C ARG A 68 -30.16 -18.24 6.48
N PRO A 69 -30.89 -18.92 7.39
CA PRO A 69 -30.34 -20.02 8.20
C PRO A 69 -29.99 -21.29 7.42
N LYS A 70 -30.53 -21.48 6.21
CA LYS A 70 -30.31 -22.69 5.39
C LYS A 70 -29.08 -22.62 4.48
N ASN A 71 -28.39 -21.48 4.42
CA ASN A 71 -27.26 -21.21 3.52
C ASN A 71 -25.97 -20.85 4.28
N THR A 72 -25.66 -21.58 5.33
CA THR A 72 -24.46 -21.33 6.15
C THR A 72 -23.19 -21.91 5.53
N ARG A 73 -23.29 -23.01 4.77
CA ARG A 73 -22.13 -23.69 4.18
C ARG A 73 -21.38 -22.83 3.16
N ALA A 74 -22.08 -22.15 2.25
CA ALA A 74 -21.43 -21.30 1.25
C ALA A 74 -20.77 -20.07 1.91
N ALA A 75 -21.40 -19.50 2.94
CA ALA A 75 -20.82 -18.43 3.74
C ALA A 75 -19.54 -18.89 4.46
N GLN A 76 -19.59 -20.03 5.17
CA GLN A 76 -18.43 -20.60 5.86
C GLN A 76 -17.28 -20.91 4.90
N LYS A 77 -17.56 -21.46 3.71
CA LYS A 77 -16.52 -21.68 2.69
C LYS A 77 -15.92 -20.37 2.20
N ALA A 78 -16.74 -19.34 2.00
CA ALA A 78 -16.24 -18.02 1.58
C ALA A 78 -15.33 -17.39 2.65
N GLU A 79 -15.67 -17.54 3.94
CA GLU A 79 -14.83 -17.10 5.06
C GLU A 79 -13.48 -17.83 5.07
N ILE A 80 -13.47 -19.16 4.94
CA ILE A 80 -12.22 -19.93 4.92
C ILE A 80 -11.30 -19.48 3.78
N PHE A 81 -11.85 -19.27 2.58
CA PHE A 81 -11.06 -18.78 1.45
C PHE A 81 -10.70 -17.30 1.54
N GLU A 82 -11.38 -16.51 2.38
CA GLU A 82 -10.98 -15.13 2.65
C GLU A 82 -9.74 -15.11 3.57
N ASP A 83 -9.76 -15.90 4.64
CA ASP A 83 -8.61 -16.03 5.53
C ASP A 83 -7.37 -16.50 4.75
N ALA A 84 -7.52 -17.56 3.96
CA ALA A 84 -6.44 -18.06 3.11
C ALA A 84 -5.97 -17.03 2.06
N LEU A 85 -6.87 -16.18 1.55
CA LEU A 85 -6.50 -15.11 0.62
C LEU A 85 -5.69 -14.02 1.31
N ALA A 86 -6.02 -13.70 2.57
CA ALA A 86 -5.27 -12.73 3.37
C ALA A 86 -3.84 -13.23 3.61
N ASP A 87 -3.68 -14.49 4.01
CA ASP A 87 -2.35 -15.10 4.26
C ASP A 87 -1.44 -15.03 3.01
N VAL A 88 -1.99 -15.39 1.84
CA VAL A 88 -1.24 -15.32 0.57
C VAL A 88 -0.91 -13.87 0.20
N SER A 89 -1.85 -12.93 0.42
CA SER A 89 -1.64 -11.50 0.12
C SER A 89 -0.54 -10.90 0.98
N ASP A 90 -0.50 -11.24 2.27
CA ASP A 90 0.51 -10.77 3.20
C ASP A 90 1.90 -11.28 2.81
N ARG A 91 2.02 -12.57 2.45
CA ARG A 91 3.28 -13.13 1.95
C ARG A 91 3.73 -12.45 0.66
N LEU A 92 2.81 -12.25 -0.29
CA LEU A 92 3.12 -11.56 -1.54
C LEU A 92 3.57 -10.12 -1.30
N ALA A 93 2.95 -9.41 -0.34
CA ALA A 93 3.35 -8.06 0.03
C ALA A 93 4.78 -8.00 0.61
N VAL A 94 5.22 -9.03 1.34
CA VAL A 94 6.61 -9.13 1.83
C VAL A 94 7.58 -9.27 0.66
N LEU A 95 7.32 -10.17 -0.28
CA LEU A 95 8.20 -10.37 -1.44
C LEU A 95 8.25 -9.13 -2.34
N ALA A 96 7.11 -8.51 -2.63
CA ALA A 96 7.04 -7.30 -3.44
C ALA A 96 7.85 -6.14 -2.82
N ARG A 97 7.86 -6.02 -1.48
CA ARG A 97 8.69 -5.03 -0.77
C ARG A 97 10.18 -5.34 -0.90
N ALA A 98 10.57 -6.60 -0.79
CA ALA A 98 11.96 -7.02 -0.96
C ALA A 98 12.45 -6.71 -2.38
N ALA A 99 11.68 -7.09 -3.40
CA ALA A 99 11.98 -6.80 -4.81
C ALA A 99 12.09 -5.28 -5.08
N ALA A 100 11.21 -4.48 -4.47
CA ALA A 100 11.26 -3.02 -4.61
C ALA A 100 12.53 -2.40 -4.00
N GLU A 101 12.99 -2.90 -2.84
CA GLU A 101 14.24 -2.43 -2.24
C GLU A 101 15.48 -2.89 -3.04
N GLU A 102 15.47 -4.10 -3.59
CA GLU A 102 16.54 -4.58 -4.48
C GLU A 102 16.66 -3.68 -5.73
N LEU A 103 15.55 -3.42 -6.42
CA LEU A 103 15.53 -2.53 -7.59
C LEU A 103 16.00 -1.11 -7.26
N LYS A 104 15.67 -0.62 -6.05
CA LYS A 104 16.14 0.68 -5.56
C LYS A 104 17.65 0.67 -5.31
N GLN A 105 18.20 -0.39 -4.73
CA GLN A 105 19.63 -0.55 -4.53
C GLN A 105 20.37 -0.59 -5.86
N GLU A 106 19.88 -1.35 -6.85
CA GLU A 106 20.44 -1.39 -8.20
C GLU A 106 20.47 0.00 -8.85
N ARG A 107 19.37 0.76 -8.74
CA ARG A 107 19.30 2.14 -9.26
C ARG A 107 20.29 3.07 -8.58
N LEU A 108 20.45 2.95 -7.26
CA LEU A 108 21.43 3.75 -6.52
C LEU A 108 22.87 3.38 -6.91
N ALA A 109 23.18 2.08 -7.05
CA ALA A 109 24.48 1.60 -7.47
C ALA A 109 24.82 2.08 -8.90
N ALA A 110 23.87 1.97 -9.83
CA ALA A 110 24.03 2.47 -11.19
C ALA A 110 24.28 4.00 -11.21
N ALA A 111 23.55 4.75 -10.38
CA ALA A 111 23.73 6.20 -10.26
C ALA A 111 25.08 6.57 -9.60
N GLN A 112 25.61 5.75 -8.70
CA GLN A 112 26.94 5.94 -8.12
C GLN A 112 28.05 5.61 -9.13
N ALA A 113 27.91 4.51 -9.88
CA ALA A 113 28.86 4.12 -10.92
C ALA A 113 28.91 5.11 -12.09
N ALA A 114 27.76 5.66 -12.48
CA ALA A 114 27.66 6.71 -13.50
C ALA A 114 28.10 8.10 -12.99
N ARG A 115 28.33 8.25 -11.68
CA ARG A 115 28.81 9.50 -11.11
C ARG A 115 30.27 9.66 -11.50
N SER A 116 30.54 10.47 -12.53
CA SER A 116 31.90 10.97 -12.72
C SER A 116 32.28 11.75 -11.47
N ALA A 117 33.50 11.53 -10.95
CA ALA A 117 34.18 12.62 -10.27
C ALA A 117 34.11 13.77 -11.28
N GLY A 118 33.44 14.88 -10.93
CA GLY A 118 33.29 16.00 -11.85
C GLY A 118 34.64 16.41 -12.45
N PRO A 119 34.67 17.29 -13.47
CA PRO A 119 35.94 17.77 -14.02
C PRO A 119 36.89 18.09 -12.87
N ASP A 120 38.11 17.56 -12.91
CA ASP A 120 39.09 17.72 -11.84
C ASP A 120 39.03 19.16 -11.35
N SER A 121 38.90 19.36 -10.04
CA SER A 121 39.00 20.69 -9.43
C SER A 121 40.44 21.22 -9.49
N VAL A 122 41.17 20.93 -10.57
CA VAL A 122 42.20 21.83 -11.04
C VAL A 122 41.43 23.06 -11.50
N GLY A 123 41.25 23.99 -10.56
CA GLY A 123 40.71 25.31 -10.85
C GLY A 123 41.53 25.92 -11.97
N ARG A 124 41.09 25.75 -13.22
CA ARG A 124 41.50 26.63 -14.29
C ARG A 124 40.85 27.94 -13.92
N SER A 125 41.67 28.88 -13.43
CA SER A 125 41.25 30.24 -13.13
C SER A 125 40.42 30.74 -14.30
N ALA A 126 39.11 30.71 -14.13
CA ALA A 126 38.21 31.26 -15.11
C ALA A 126 38.49 32.76 -15.09
N GLU A 127 38.88 33.31 -16.24
CA GLU A 127 38.85 34.75 -16.44
C GLU A 127 37.48 35.24 -15.99
N SER A 128 37.49 36.21 -15.08
CA SER A 128 36.33 36.68 -14.34
C SER A 128 35.14 36.89 -15.27
N SER A 129 34.18 35.97 -15.26
CA SER A 129 32.85 36.22 -15.83
C SER A 129 32.28 37.41 -15.05
N GLY A 130 32.08 38.53 -15.74
CA GLY A 130 31.76 39.83 -15.16
C GLY A 130 30.58 39.77 -14.17
N ALA A 131 30.57 40.72 -13.24
CA ALA A 131 29.58 40.82 -12.17
C ALA A 131 28.16 40.65 -12.71
N GLY A 132 27.53 39.52 -12.41
CA GLY A 132 26.12 39.29 -12.74
C GLY A 132 25.27 40.38 -12.08
N VAL A 133 24.45 41.06 -12.85
CA VAL A 133 23.54 42.09 -12.34
C VAL A 133 22.50 41.42 -11.45
N ALA A 134 22.63 41.59 -10.14
CA ALA A 134 21.60 41.19 -9.19
C ALA A 134 20.33 42.00 -9.48
N ARG A 135 19.19 41.32 -9.66
CA ARG A 135 17.92 42.02 -9.86
C ARG A 135 17.52 42.70 -8.55
N GLU A 136 17.30 44.01 -8.59
CA GLU A 136 16.75 44.75 -7.45
C GLU A 136 15.29 44.37 -7.23
N HIS A 137 15.00 43.65 -6.13
CA HIS A 137 13.64 43.37 -5.74
C HIS A 137 13.07 44.53 -4.92
N ARG A 138 12.23 45.37 -5.55
CA ARG A 138 11.51 46.44 -4.84
C ARG A 138 10.35 45.88 -4.04
N GLN A 139 10.32 46.21 -2.76
CA GLN A 139 9.24 45.80 -1.87
C GLN A 139 7.91 46.40 -2.35
N THR A 140 6.89 45.56 -2.51
CA THR A 140 5.55 46.04 -2.84
C THR A 140 4.92 46.68 -1.60
N THR A 141 3.97 47.60 -1.80
CA THR A 141 3.21 48.23 -0.69
C THR A 141 2.52 47.19 0.20
N GLY A 142 2.07 46.06 -0.37
CA GLY A 142 1.55 44.91 0.36
C GLY A 142 2.62 44.12 1.15
N GLY A 143 3.85 44.05 0.66
CA GLY A 143 5.00 43.50 1.40
C GLY A 143 5.35 44.34 2.63
N ALA A 144 5.42 45.67 2.46
CA ALA A 144 5.67 46.60 3.56
C ALA A 144 4.60 46.50 4.67
N LYS A 145 3.32 46.44 4.30
CA LYS A 145 2.21 46.25 5.26
C LYS A 145 2.32 44.93 6.04
N ARG A 146 2.62 43.82 5.36
CA ARG A 146 2.79 42.50 6.01
C ARG A 146 3.96 42.48 6.99
N ASN A 147 5.07 43.13 6.64
CA ASN A 147 6.23 43.24 7.51
C ASN A 147 5.92 44.06 8.76
N ALA A 148 5.24 45.20 8.61
CA ALA A 148 4.81 46.02 9.74
C ALA A 148 3.87 45.27 10.69
N SER A 149 2.88 44.55 10.16
CA SER A 149 1.99 43.72 10.97
C SER A 149 2.73 42.61 11.72
N SER A 150 3.71 41.99 11.07
CA SER A 150 4.54 40.94 11.67
C SER A 150 5.43 41.48 12.79
N GLN A 151 6.06 42.65 12.59
CA GLN A 151 6.86 43.33 13.60
C GLN A 151 6.00 43.74 14.81
N ALA A 152 4.82 44.32 14.58
CA ALA A 152 3.90 44.71 15.66
C ALA A 152 3.43 43.49 16.47
N ALA A 153 3.13 42.37 15.82
CA ALA A 153 2.77 41.13 16.50
C ALA A 153 3.95 40.52 17.29
N GLY A 154 5.18 40.69 16.81
CA GLY A 154 6.39 40.34 17.54
C GLY A 154 6.57 41.18 18.80
N ALA A 155 6.45 42.51 18.67
CA ALA A 155 6.58 43.45 19.78
C ALA A 155 5.56 43.19 20.90
N ARG A 156 4.29 42.91 20.56
CA ARG A 156 3.26 42.54 21.54
C ARG A 156 3.59 41.24 22.29
N ARG A 157 4.10 40.24 21.56
CA ARG A 157 4.52 38.96 22.16
C ARG A 157 5.71 39.13 23.09
N GLN A 158 6.65 40.00 22.75
CA GLN A 158 7.80 40.30 23.59
C GLN A 158 7.38 41.07 24.85
N ALA A 159 6.56 42.12 24.71
CA ALA A 159 6.04 42.86 25.87
C ALA A 159 5.25 41.98 26.85
N ALA A 160 4.47 41.01 26.34
CA ALA A 160 3.75 40.05 27.18
C ALA A 160 4.66 39.03 27.89
N ARG A 161 5.88 38.80 27.37
CA ARG A 161 6.90 37.96 28.01
C ARG A 161 7.67 38.74 29.07
N ASP A 162 8.01 39.99 28.76
CA ASP A 162 8.80 40.85 29.64
C ASP A 162 7.99 41.35 30.85
N GLY A 163 6.66 41.36 30.76
CA GLY A 163 5.75 41.70 31.87
C GLY A 163 5.30 40.51 32.73
N ARG A 164 5.95 39.33 32.61
CA ARG A 164 5.64 38.12 33.39
C ARG A 164 6.65 37.90 34.51
#